data_AF-A0AAC9K149-F1
#
_entry.id   AF-A0AAC9K149-F1
#
_cell.length_a   1.000
_cell.length_b   1.000
_cell.length_c   1.000
_cell.angle_alpha   90.00
_cell.angle_beta   90.00
_cell.angle_gamma   90.00
#
_symmetry.space_group_name_H-M   'P 1'
#
loop_
_entity.id
_entity.type
_entity.pdbx_description
1 polymer ?
#
loop_
_entity_poly.entity_id
_entity_poly.type
_entity_poly.pdbx_seq_one_letter_code
_entity_poly.pdbx_strand_id
1 'polypeptide(L)'
;MSESPDNDRTPDFFDKLIEETPREQSGFTASFRGYDKAEVDSALSTLRNQLKQAKADLAATEARHEDAVEALREEERIAREELEAELLATKAKAAETEQQVATLTNELVDTPRADGQEAPSREQFEAILRVAEEQANVLIQNAAVQADRLMAAAREEVTAQRAEADADVTRIIAHAQHDADQVRLKIDTEYTAHQATLEREAAHAAERVHQATQEATAIRTEAEKGAAALRSLVTRETTQLRAEAEREVREMNARVLEFEETLTRRQDDAQQEFLVLHNQAVAHAERITTDANEQVAASLDHAQRISAKADDYERLMRSQAQTIEADAQVRARDTLDRARVKSQKIVDSVTGHTSAVLRDAEDHARQLRWQQQQLASFMAEVRELIRPEGIFSDEASSVGSAAAASQVDDDTDAETVEVEEAELIVDSDDAVDEVTGDEEFRGDEALEDELLDENAETIDGKITIEVVESDQKASR
;
A
#
# COMPACT_ATOMS: atom_id res chain seq x y z
N MET A 1 75.61 -60.63 -32.21
CA MET A 1 74.21 -61.05 -32.41
C MET A 1 73.85 -61.91 -31.22
N SER A 2 73.19 -61.29 -30.24
CA SER A 2 72.74 -61.92 -29.00
C SER A 2 71.35 -61.36 -28.73
N GLU A 3 70.38 -62.02 -29.33
CA GLU A 3 68.98 -61.64 -29.34
C GLU A 3 68.40 -62.01 -27.98
N SER A 4 67.90 -61.01 -27.24
CA SER A 4 67.28 -61.25 -25.93
C SER A 4 65.84 -61.69 -26.16
N PRO A 5 65.33 -62.72 -25.45
CA PRO A 5 63.89 -62.98 -25.47
C PRO A 5 63.18 -61.79 -24.80
N ASP A 6 62.24 -61.17 -25.50
CA ASP A 6 61.43 -60.10 -24.92
C ASP A 6 60.64 -60.64 -23.73
N ASN A 7 60.71 -59.89 -22.63
CA ASN A 7 60.09 -60.25 -21.35
C ASN A 7 58.62 -59.82 -21.39
N ASP A 8 57.81 -60.58 -22.15
CA ASP A 8 56.35 -60.49 -22.25
C ASP A 8 55.68 -60.88 -20.91
N ARG A 9 55.90 -60.05 -19.89
CA ARG A 9 55.13 -60.08 -18.66
C ARG A 9 53.78 -59.45 -18.95
N THR A 10 52.77 -60.29 -19.09
CA THR A 10 51.36 -59.88 -18.97
C THR A 10 51.21 -58.97 -17.75
N PRO A 11 50.72 -57.72 -17.88
CA PRO A 11 50.62 -56.82 -16.74
C PRO A 11 49.75 -57.42 -15.65
N ASP A 12 50.23 -57.38 -14.41
CA ASP A 12 49.58 -58.02 -13.27
C ASP A 12 48.15 -57.50 -13.09
N PHE A 13 47.27 -58.39 -12.62
CA PHE A 13 45.85 -58.08 -12.40
C PHE A 13 45.68 -56.84 -11.50
N PHE A 14 46.58 -56.65 -10.53
CA PHE A 14 46.59 -55.50 -9.63
C PHE A 14 47.01 -54.19 -10.31
N ASP A 15 48.01 -54.17 -11.19
CA ASP A 15 48.39 -52.96 -11.94
C ASP A 15 47.22 -52.50 -12.82
N LYS A 16 46.59 -53.44 -13.54
CA LYS A 16 45.40 -53.14 -14.35
C LYS A 16 44.25 -52.60 -13.49
N LEU A 17 44.00 -53.19 -12.32
CA LEU A 17 42.94 -52.71 -11.42
C LEU A 17 43.23 -51.31 -10.86
N ILE A 18 44.52 -50.95 -10.67
CA ILE A 18 44.96 -49.63 -10.20
C ILE A 18 44.92 -48.58 -11.33
N GLU A 19 45.18 -48.96 -12.58
CA GLU A 19 45.04 -48.09 -13.76
C GLU A 19 43.59 -47.94 -14.24
N GLU A 20 42.77 -49.00 -14.19
CA GLU A 20 41.35 -48.99 -14.59
C GLU A 20 40.42 -48.38 -13.54
N THR A 21 40.86 -48.14 -12.30
CA THR A 21 40.12 -47.27 -11.37
C THR A 21 40.29 -45.80 -11.76
N PRO A 22 39.29 -45.13 -12.35
CA PRO A 22 39.44 -43.74 -12.77
C PRO A 22 39.60 -42.87 -11.53
N ARG A 23 40.62 -42.01 -11.52
CA ARG A 23 40.84 -41.00 -10.47
C ARG A 23 39.89 -39.81 -10.64
N GLU A 24 38.60 -40.10 -10.76
CA GLU A 24 37.52 -39.13 -10.92
C GLU A 24 37.27 -38.39 -9.60
N GLN A 25 37.92 -37.22 -9.49
CA GLN A 25 37.46 -36.02 -8.80
C GLN A 25 36.58 -36.30 -7.56
N SER A 26 37.22 -36.74 -6.48
CA SER A 26 36.59 -37.26 -5.26
C SER A 26 35.96 -36.17 -4.36
N GLY A 27 35.04 -35.38 -4.91
CA GLY A 27 34.32 -34.33 -4.19
C GLY A 27 32.95 -34.06 -4.82
N PHE A 28 31.88 -34.54 -4.18
CA PHE A 28 30.50 -34.16 -4.49
C PHE A 28 30.31 -32.66 -4.25
N THR A 29 29.53 -31.99 -5.09
CA THR A 29 29.20 -30.58 -4.90
C THR A 29 28.32 -30.39 -3.67
N ALA A 30 28.48 -29.26 -2.97
CA ALA A 30 27.77 -28.96 -1.72
C ALA A 30 26.62 -27.97 -1.98
N SER A 31 25.39 -28.46 -1.89
CA SER A 31 24.18 -27.63 -1.83
C SER A 31 23.99 -27.01 -0.44
N PHE A 32 23.03 -26.08 -0.32
CA PHE A 32 22.71 -25.33 0.90
C PHE A 32 22.38 -26.17 2.16
N ARG A 33 22.21 -27.50 2.05
CA ARG A 33 21.93 -28.41 3.19
C ARG A 33 22.71 -29.73 3.16
N GLY A 34 23.70 -29.89 2.27
CA GLY A 34 24.48 -31.13 2.11
C GLY A 34 24.88 -31.39 0.66
N TYR A 35 25.48 -32.54 0.36
CA TYR A 35 25.90 -32.88 -1.00
C TYR A 35 24.73 -32.94 -2.00
N ASP A 36 24.99 -32.67 -3.28
CA ASP A 36 23.97 -32.82 -4.32
C ASP A 36 23.51 -34.28 -4.42
N LYS A 37 22.20 -34.49 -4.28
CA LYS A 37 21.59 -35.81 -4.28
C LYS A 37 21.75 -36.52 -5.64
N ALA A 38 21.67 -35.80 -6.76
CA ALA A 38 21.78 -36.40 -8.10
C ALA A 38 23.20 -36.90 -8.39
N GLU A 39 24.23 -36.16 -7.97
CA GLU A 39 25.63 -36.60 -8.06
C GLU A 39 25.89 -37.81 -7.15
N VAL A 40 25.37 -37.79 -5.91
CA VAL A 40 25.52 -38.91 -4.97
C VAL A 40 24.77 -40.16 -5.44
N ASP A 41 23.50 -40.04 -5.86
CA ASP A 41 22.70 -41.18 -6.33
C ASP A 41 23.25 -41.77 -7.64
N SER A 42 23.76 -40.94 -8.56
CA SER A 42 24.40 -41.43 -9.79
C SER A 42 25.72 -42.15 -9.50
N ALA A 43 26.62 -41.57 -8.70
CA ALA A 43 27.88 -42.23 -8.30
C ALA A 43 27.62 -43.55 -7.54
N LEU A 44 26.62 -43.57 -6.63
CA LEU A 44 26.18 -44.79 -5.97
C LEU A 44 25.56 -45.81 -6.94
N SER A 45 24.95 -45.39 -8.06
CA SER A 45 24.47 -46.31 -9.09
C SER A 45 25.64 -46.94 -9.87
N THR A 46 26.65 -46.15 -10.24
CA THR A 46 27.88 -46.61 -10.89
C THR A 46 28.64 -47.59 -10.00
N LEU A 47 28.83 -47.26 -8.72
CA LEU A 47 29.52 -48.11 -7.76
C LEU A 47 28.76 -49.43 -7.51
N ARG A 48 27.42 -49.42 -7.46
CA ARG A 48 26.60 -50.65 -7.38
C ARG A 48 26.75 -51.52 -8.63
N ASN A 49 26.84 -50.91 -9.82
CA ASN A 49 27.04 -51.62 -11.08
C ASN A 49 28.46 -52.23 -11.16
N GLN A 50 29.49 -51.47 -10.81
CA GLN A 50 30.88 -51.96 -10.70
C GLN A 50 30.99 -53.11 -9.69
N LEU A 51 30.39 -52.99 -8.50
CA LEU A 51 30.37 -54.05 -7.49
C LEU A 51 29.62 -55.31 -7.98
N LYS A 52 28.54 -55.14 -8.75
CA LYS A 52 27.81 -56.26 -9.38
C LYS A 52 28.66 -56.94 -10.46
N GLN A 53 29.39 -56.18 -11.26
CA GLN A 53 30.30 -56.68 -12.30
C GLN A 53 31.47 -57.44 -11.67
N ALA A 54 32.21 -56.82 -10.73
CA ALA A 54 33.33 -57.46 -10.04
C ALA A 54 32.93 -58.76 -9.31
N LYS A 55 31.68 -58.88 -8.82
CA LYS A 55 31.15 -60.14 -8.27
C LYS A 55 30.85 -61.20 -9.34
N ALA A 56 30.41 -60.80 -10.52
CA ALA A 56 30.21 -61.72 -11.64
C ALA A 56 31.56 -62.20 -12.20
N ASP A 57 32.54 -61.30 -12.30
CA ASP A 57 33.90 -61.61 -12.73
C ASP A 57 34.60 -62.54 -11.71
N LEU A 58 34.46 -62.29 -10.41
CA LEU A 58 34.94 -63.18 -9.35
C LEU A 58 34.34 -64.59 -9.49
N ALA A 59 33.01 -64.71 -9.55
CA ALA A 59 32.35 -66.00 -9.72
C ALA A 59 32.76 -66.72 -11.01
N ALA A 60 33.01 -65.97 -12.10
CA ALA A 60 33.53 -66.52 -13.35
C ALA A 60 35.01 -66.94 -13.27
N THR A 61 35.82 -66.32 -12.40
CA THR A 61 37.18 -66.80 -12.11
C THR A 61 37.18 -68.02 -11.17
N GLU A 62 36.30 -68.05 -10.16
CA GLU A 62 36.13 -69.18 -9.25
C GLU A 62 35.73 -70.44 -10.03
N ALA A 63 34.71 -70.36 -10.90
CA ALA A 63 34.28 -71.48 -11.74
C ALA A 63 35.41 -72.03 -12.65
N ARG A 64 36.16 -71.16 -13.33
CA ARG A 64 37.33 -71.58 -14.13
C ARG A 64 38.42 -72.25 -13.29
N HIS A 65 38.55 -71.84 -12.03
CA HIS A 65 39.54 -72.40 -11.12
C HIS A 65 39.10 -73.76 -10.54
N GLU A 66 37.79 -73.98 -10.39
CA GLU A 66 37.20 -75.30 -10.12
C GLU A 66 37.38 -76.22 -11.35
N ASP A 67 36.98 -75.80 -12.55
CA ASP A 67 37.17 -76.53 -13.81
C ASP A 67 38.63 -77.00 -14.01
N ALA A 68 39.60 -76.09 -13.81
CA ALA A 68 41.02 -76.39 -13.97
C ALA A 68 41.54 -77.38 -12.91
N VAL A 69 41.01 -77.33 -11.69
CA VAL A 69 41.37 -78.26 -10.62
C VAL A 69 40.71 -79.62 -10.80
N GLU A 70 39.53 -79.71 -11.42
CA GLU A 70 38.95 -81.00 -11.83
C GLU A 70 39.72 -81.63 -12.99
N ALA A 71 40.15 -80.84 -13.99
CA ALA A 71 41.01 -81.32 -15.07
C ALA A 71 42.33 -81.92 -14.55
N LEU A 72 43.03 -81.21 -13.65
CA LEU A 72 44.28 -81.71 -13.04
C LEU A 72 44.08 -82.99 -12.21
N ARG A 73 42.92 -83.15 -11.55
CA ARG A 73 42.58 -84.40 -10.82
C ARG A 73 42.31 -85.57 -11.78
N GLU A 74 41.74 -85.31 -12.95
CA GLU A 74 41.53 -86.33 -13.98
C GLU A 74 42.87 -86.78 -14.60
N GLU A 75 43.75 -85.83 -14.91
CA GLU A 75 45.13 -86.10 -15.37
C GLU A 75 45.93 -86.89 -14.33
N GLU A 76 45.88 -86.50 -13.05
CA GLU A 76 46.48 -87.29 -11.97
C GLU A 76 45.90 -88.70 -11.84
N ARG A 77 44.60 -88.90 -12.10
CA ARG A 77 43.99 -90.24 -12.03
C ARG A 77 44.49 -91.12 -13.18
N ILE A 78 44.50 -90.61 -14.41
CA ILE A 78 44.97 -91.33 -15.59
C ILE A 78 46.44 -91.74 -15.40
N ALA A 79 47.31 -90.81 -14.98
CA ALA A 79 48.73 -91.11 -14.74
C ALA A 79 48.96 -92.18 -13.65
N ARG A 80 48.09 -92.24 -12.62
CA ARG A 80 48.14 -93.31 -11.60
C ARG A 80 47.66 -94.65 -12.15
N GLU A 81 46.59 -94.68 -12.95
CA GLU A 81 46.08 -95.89 -13.59
C GLU A 81 47.12 -96.49 -14.56
N GLU A 82 47.87 -95.66 -15.30
CA GLU A 82 48.99 -96.07 -16.14
C GLU A 82 50.15 -96.66 -15.33
N LEU A 83 50.60 -95.98 -14.27
CA LEU A 83 51.68 -96.46 -13.40
C LEU A 83 51.32 -97.76 -12.66
N GLU A 84 50.06 -97.94 -12.24
CA GLU A 84 49.60 -99.21 -11.67
C GLU A 84 49.61 -100.35 -12.70
N ALA A 85 49.26 -100.07 -13.96
CA ALA A 85 49.35 -101.04 -15.05
C ALA A 85 50.81 -101.45 -15.34
N GLU A 86 51.76 -100.51 -15.33
CA GLU A 86 53.20 -100.83 -15.47
C GLU A 86 53.73 -101.66 -14.29
N LEU A 87 53.31 -101.35 -13.06
CA LEU A 87 53.67 -102.12 -11.86
C LEU A 87 53.08 -103.54 -11.87
N LEU A 88 51.94 -103.77 -12.51
CA LEU A 88 51.40 -105.11 -12.73
C LEU A 88 52.15 -105.85 -13.84
N ALA A 89 52.46 -105.18 -14.96
CA ALA A 89 53.18 -105.76 -16.08
C ALA A 89 54.63 -106.16 -15.73
N THR A 90 55.30 -105.38 -14.87
CA THR A 90 56.65 -105.71 -14.36
C THR A 90 56.63 -106.88 -13.38
N LYS A 91 55.65 -106.94 -12.46
CA LYS A 91 55.44 -108.10 -11.57
C LYS A 91 55.15 -109.39 -12.34
N ALA A 92 54.35 -109.32 -13.41
CA ALA A 92 54.07 -110.48 -14.27
C ALA A 92 55.35 -111.03 -14.92
N LYS A 93 56.22 -110.16 -15.46
CA LYS A 93 57.52 -110.56 -16.02
C LYS A 93 58.45 -111.21 -14.98
N ALA A 94 58.48 -110.67 -13.76
CA ALA A 94 59.26 -111.28 -12.67
C ALA A 94 58.77 -112.70 -12.35
N ALA A 95 57.47 -112.90 -12.17
CA ALA A 95 56.87 -114.22 -11.92
C ALA A 95 57.07 -115.19 -13.09
N GLU A 96 57.10 -114.71 -14.34
CA GLU A 96 57.45 -115.53 -15.50
C GLU A 96 58.92 -116.00 -15.44
N THR A 97 59.87 -115.11 -15.10
CA THR A 97 61.28 -115.50 -14.95
C THR A 97 61.51 -116.47 -13.79
N GLU A 98 60.77 -116.33 -12.68
CA GLU A 98 60.80 -117.30 -11.57
C GLU A 98 60.28 -118.68 -12.03
N GLN A 99 59.22 -118.73 -12.84
CA GLN A 99 58.71 -119.98 -13.42
C GLN A 99 59.71 -120.61 -14.39
N GLN A 100 60.38 -119.82 -15.23
CA GLN A 100 61.44 -120.31 -16.14
C GLN A 100 62.63 -120.91 -15.37
N VAL A 101 63.04 -120.29 -14.25
CA VAL A 101 64.06 -120.85 -13.35
C VAL A 101 63.59 -122.15 -12.71
N ALA A 102 62.33 -122.24 -12.28
CA ALA A 102 61.74 -123.46 -11.75
C ALA A 102 61.65 -124.60 -12.79
N THR A 103 61.27 -124.32 -14.05
CA THR A 103 61.25 -125.34 -15.10
C THR A 103 62.64 -125.83 -15.45
N LEU A 104 63.63 -124.93 -15.58
CA LEU A 104 65.03 -125.33 -15.81
C LEU A 104 65.59 -126.15 -14.64
N THR A 105 65.19 -125.84 -13.41
CA THR A 105 65.56 -126.62 -12.22
C THR A 105 64.97 -128.03 -12.28
N ASN A 106 63.69 -128.16 -12.65
CA ASN A 106 63.04 -129.46 -12.80
C ASN A 106 63.61 -130.28 -13.97
N GLU A 107 63.86 -129.67 -15.13
CA GLU A 107 64.52 -130.34 -16.27
C GLU A 107 65.90 -130.88 -15.88
N LEU A 108 66.67 -130.14 -15.08
CA LEU A 108 67.98 -130.59 -14.59
C LEU A 108 67.86 -131.81 -13.65
N VAL A 109 66.82 -131.85 -12.81
CA VAL A 109 66.53 -132.95 -11.88
C VAL A 109 65.98 -134.20 -12.60
N ASP A 110 65.10 -134.02 -13.58
CA ASP A 110 64.43 -135.11 -14.31
C ASP A 110 65.25 -135.67 -15.48
N THR A 111 66.50 -135.22 -15.70
CA THR A 111 67.40 -135.84 -16.70
C THR A 111 67.65 -137.33 -16.38
N PRO A 112 67.18 -138.29 -17.21
CA PRO A 112 67.36 -139.70 -16.90
C PRO A 112 68.83 -140.10 -17.06
N ARG A 113 69.43 -140.68 -16.02
CA ARG A 113 70.74 -141.34 -16.16
C ARG A 113 70.60 -142.52 -17.11
N ALA A 114 71.16 -142.38 -18.32
CA ALA A 114 71.23 -143.48 -19.27
C ALA A 114 72.17 -144.57 -18.76
N ASP A 115 71.70 -145.82 -18.75
CA ASP A 115 72.49 -146.98 -18.35
C ASP A 115 73.71 -147.22 -19.24
N GLY A 116 74.77 -147.80 -18.67
CA GLY A 116 75.84 -148.46 -19.44
C GLY A 116 77.20 -147.77 -19.47
N GLN A 117 77.38 -146.63 -18.79
CA GLN A 117 78.71 -146.16 -18.38
C GLN A 117 78.78 -146.12 -16.86
N GLU A 118 79.98 -146.40 -16.33
CA GLU A 118 80.16 -146.75 -14.92
C GLU A 118 79.64 -145.64 -14.01
N ALA A 119 78.76 -146.01 -13.06
CA ALA A 119 78.41 -145.12 -11.96
C ALA A 119 79.73 -144.68 -11.29
N PRO A 120 80.02 -143.37 -11.18
CA PRO A 120 81.24 -142.90 -10.57
C PRO A 120 81.45 -143.60 -9.23
N SER A 121 82.69 -144.03 -8.95
CA SER A 121 83.00 -144.65 -7.66
C SER A 121 82.56 -143.73 -6.53
N ARG A 122 82.32 -144.26 -5.33
CA ARG A 122 81.88 -143.43 -4.20
C ARG A 122 82.87 -142.27 -3.94
N GLU A 123 84.15 -142.53 -4.17
CA GLU A 123 85.26 -141.58 -4.14
C GLU A 123 85.21 -140.55 -5.27
N GLN A 124 84.77 -140.92 -6.48
CA GLN A 124 84.55 -139.99 -7.60
C GLN A 124 83.30 -139.12 -7.38
N PHE A 125 82.21 -139.66 -6.81
CA PHE A 125 81.08 -138.84 -6.37
C PHE A 125 81.47 -137.90 -5.23
N GLU A 126 82.27 -138.36 -4.27
CA GLU A 126 82.81 -137.53 -3.19
C GLU A 126 83.79 -136.47 -3.72
N ALA A 127 84.59 -136.78 -4.74
CA ALA A 127 85.43 -135.82 -5.45
C ALA A 127 84.62 -134.80 -6.26
N ILE A 128 83.55 -135.21 -6.94
CA ILE A 128 82.63 -134.31 -7.66
C ILE A 128 81.88 -133.43 -6.66
N LEU A 129 81.41 -133.98 -5.54
CA LEU A 129 80.77 -133.20 -4.47
C LEU A 129 81.75 -132.22 -3.82
N ARG A 130 83.01 -132.61 -3.60
CA ARG A 130 84.06 -131.73 -3.07
C ARG A 130 84.44 -130.62 -4.05
N VAL A 131 84.52 -130.93 -5.35
CA VAL A 131 84.73 -129.93 -6.40
C VAL A 131 83.51 -129.01 -6.52
N ALA A 132 82.29 -129.53 -6.37
CA ALA A 132 81.06 -128.74 -6.36
C ALA A 132 80.93 -127.88 -5.09
N GLU A 133 81.38 -128.37 -3.93
CA GLU A 133 81.46 -127.62 -2.67
C GLU A 133 82.52 -126.52 -2.76
N GLU A 134 83.69 -126.81 -3.34
CA GLU A 134 84.76 -125.84 -3.57
C GLU A 134 84.36 -124.79 -4.62
N GLN A 135 83.67 -125.19 -5.69
CA GLN A 135 83.06 -124.28 -6.68
C GLN A 135 81.92 -123.45 -6.07
N ALA A 136 81.03 -124.05 -5.27
CA ALA A 136 79.97 -123.33 -4.57
C ALA A 136 80.55 -122.34 -3.55
N ASN A 137 81.59 -122.71 -2.82
CA ASN A 137 82.32 -121.82 -1.90
C ASN A 137 82.99 -120.67 -2.66
N VAL A 138 83.61 -120.93 -3.82
CA VAL A 138 84.15 -119.87 -4.71
C VAL A 138 83.03 -118.98 -5.27
N LEU A 139 81.88 -119.52 -5.65
CA LEU A 139 80.72 -118.74 -6.10
C LEU A 139 80.12 -117.91 -4.96
N ILE A 140 80.01 -118.44 -3.74
CA ILE A 140 79.55 -117.71 -2.55
C ILE A 140 80.54 -116.59 -2.19
N GLN A 141 81.85 -116.85 -2.24
CA GLN A 141 82.88 -115.82 -2.02
C GLN A 141 82.84 -114.73 -3.11
N ASN A 142 82.65 -115.11 -4.37
CA ASN A 142 82.53 -114.16 -5.47
C ASN A 142 81.24 -113.34 -5.36
N ALA A 143 80.10 -113.97 -5.03
CA ALA A 143 78.83 -113.31 -4.77
C ALA A 143 78.90 -112.37 -3.55
N ALA A 144 79.59 -112.76 -2.48
CA ALA A 144 79.84 -111.89 -1.33
C ALA A 144 80.69 -110.68 -1.72
N VAL A 145 81.78 -110.87 -2.46
CA VAL A 145 82.63 -109.78 -2.97
C VAL A 145 81.86 -108.88 -3.97
N GLN A 146 80.93 -109.41 -4.75
CA GLN A 146 80.04 -108.62 -5.60
C GLN A 146 79.01 -107.85 -4.78
N ALA A 147 78.40 -108.47 -3.77
CA ALA A 147 77.46 -107.81 -2.86
C ALA A 147 78.14 -106.68 -2.07
N ASP A 148 79.34 -106.90 -1.53
CA ASP A 148 80.13 -105.86 -0.85
C ASP A 148 80.49 -104.70 -1.79
N ARG A 149 80.82 -104.98 -3.06
CA ARG A 149 81.07 -103.94 -4.07
C ARG A 149 79.80 -103.16 -4.42
N LEU A 150 78.66 -103.82 -4.60
CA LEU A 150 77.37 -103.18 -4.87
C LEU A 150 76.92 -102.35 -3.65
N MET A 151 77.11 -102.86 -2.44
CA MET A 151 76.82 -102.14 -1.19
C MET A 151 77.78 -100.96 -0.96
N ALA A 152 79.04 -101.06 -1.39
CA ALA A 152 79.98 -99.93 -1.38
C ALA A 152 79.56 -98.86 -2.39
N ALA A 153 79.29 -99.24 -3.64
CA ALA A 153 78.86 -98.34 -4.71
C ALA A 153 77.53 -97.65 -4.36
N ALA A 154 76.53 -98.38 -3.86
CA ALA A 154 75.25 -97.80 -3.44
C ALA A 154 75.40 -96.86 -2.22
N ARG A 155 76.37 -97.11 -1.33
CA ARG A 155 76.70 -96.16 -0.24
C ARG A 155 77.36 -94.89 -0.78
N GLU A 156 78.28 -95.03 -1.72
CA GLU A 156 78.96 -93.91 -2.38
C GLU A 156 77.95 -93.05 -3.15
N GLU A 157 77.06 -93.68 -3.93
CA GLU A 157 75.94 -93.03 -4.63
C GLU A 157 75.00 -92.30 -3.65
N VAL A 158 74.57 -92.94 -2.56
CA VAL A 158 73.74 -92.29 -1.53
C VAL A 158 74.47 -91.12 -0.86
N THR A 159 75.80 -91.17 -0.69
CA THR A 159 76.56 -90.00 -0.22
C THR A 159 76.68 -88.89 -1.27
N ALA A 160 76.80 -89.23 -2.56
CA ALA A 160 76.81 -88.26 -3.65
C ALA A 160 75.45 -87.57 -3.79
N GLN A 161 74.35 -88.33 -3.88
CA GLN A 161 72.98 -87.80 -3.94
C GLN A 161 72.65 -86.91 -2.73
N ARG A 162 73.15 -87.24 -1.53
CA ARG A 162 72.99 -86.37 -0.34
C ARG A 162 73.79 -85.08 -0.45
N ALA A 163 75.05 -85.14 -0.86
CA ALA A 163 75.88 -83.95 -1.05
C ALA A 163 75.34 -83.02 -2.15
N GLU A 164 74.77 -83.59 -3.21
CA GLU A 164 74.06 -82.87 -4.27
C GLU A 164 72.77 -82.23 -3.75
N ALA A 165 71.93 -82.98 -3.03
CA ALA A 165 70.72 -82.45 -2.41
C ALA A 165 71.00 -81.34 -1.37
N ASP A 166 72.04 -81.49 -0.53
CA ASP A 166 72.48 -80.47 0.43
C ASP A 166 72.97 -79.20 -0.30
N ALA A 167 73.68 -79.35 -1.44
CA ALA A 167 74.12 -78.23 -2.27
C ALA A 167 72.95 -77.53 -2.99
N ASP A 168 71.96 -78.29 -3.46
CA ASP A 168 70.74 -77.76 -4.09
C ASP A 168 69.86 -77.04 -3.08
N VAL A 169 69.64 -77.61 -1.89
CA VAL A 169 68.94 -76.93 -0.77
C VAL A 169 69.66 -75.63 -0.40
N THR A 170 70.99 -75.65 -0.32
CA THR A 170 71.79 -74.43 -0.05
C THR A 170 71.59 -73.39 -1.16
N ARG A 171 71.56 -73.80 -2.43
CA ARG A 171 71.33 -72.91 -3.59
C ARG A 171 69.93 -72.30 -3.59
N ILE A 172 68.90 -73.10 -3.30
CA ILE A 172 67.50 -72.67 -3.21
C ILE A 172 67.32 -71.68 -2.05
N ILE A 173 67.89 -71.95 -0.87
CA ILE A 173 67.85 -71.04 0.28
C ILE A 173 68.54 -69.71 -0.05
N ALA A 174 69.72 -69.74 -0.68
CA ALA A 174 70.44 -68.52 -1.06
C ALA A 174 69.68 -67.69 -2.11
N HIS A 175 69.04 -68.33 -3.09
CA HIS A 175 68.20 -67.65 -4.08
C HIS A 175 66.96 -67.03 -3.44
N ALA A 176 66.22 -67.78 -2.61
CA ALA A 176 65.04 -67.29 -1.92
C ALA A 176 65.35 -66.14 -0.94
N GLN A 177 66.52 -66.16 -0.29
CA GLN A 177 67.02 -65.04 0.52
C GLN A 177 67.32 -63.81 -0.34
N HIS A 178 68.02 -63.99 -1.46
CA HIS A 178 68.34 -62.89 -2.38
C HIS A 178 67.07 -62.24 -2.96
N ASP A 179 66.09 -63.03 -3.35
CA ASP A 179 64.82 -62.57 -3.90
C ASP A 179 63.99 -61.83 -2.83
N ALA A 180 63.96 -62.35 -1.59
CA ALA A 180 63.30 -61.68 -0.47
C ALA A 180 63.93 -60.32 -0.16
N ASP A 181 65.27 -60.21 -0.22
CA ASP A 181 65.97 -58.95 0.00
C ASP A 181 65.85 -57.98 -1.19
N GLN A 182 65.75 -58.49 -2.43
CA GLN A 182 65.36 -57.65 -3.58
C GLN A 182 63.94 -57.09 -3.44
N VAL A 183 62.98 -57.91 -3.01
CA VAL A 183 61.58 -57.48 -2.80
C VAL A 183 61.49 -56.45 -1.67
N ARG A 184 62.20 -56.65 -0.56
CA ARG A 184 62.33 -55.64 0.51
C ARG A 184 62.89 -54.32 -0.01
N LEU A 185 64.00 -54.36 -0.74
CA LEU A 185 64.63 -53.15 -1.28
C LEU A 185 63.68 -52.37 -2.22
N LYS A 186 62.91 -53.08 -3.06
CA LYS A 186 61.87 -52.46 -3.90
C LYS A 186 60.80 -51.79 -3.05
N ILE A 187 60.21 -52.51 -2.10
CA ILE A 187 59.19 -51.99 -1.18
C ILE A 187 59.71 -50.75 -0.43
N ASP A 188 60.96 -50.75 0.06
CA ASP A 188 61.55 -49.61 0.74
C ASP A 188 61.73 -48.39 -0.20
N THR A 189 62.14 -48.62 -1.46
CA THR A 189 62.25 -47.54 -2.46
C THR A 189 60.90 -47.01 -2.94
N GLU A 190 59.90 -47.87 -3.09
CA GLU A 190 58.54 -47.50 -3.46
C GLU A 190 57.84 -46.76 -2.31
N TYR A 191 57.97 -47.26 -1.08
CA TYR A 191 57.46 -46.61 0.13
C TYR A 191 58.05 -45.21 0.32
N THR A 192 59.37 -45.06 0.19
CA THR A 192 60.02 -43.74 0.31
C THR A 192 59.67 -42.81 -0.86
N ALA A 193 59.48 -43.32 -2.08
CA ALA A 193 58.96 -42.54 -3.19
C ALA A 193 57.51 -42.08 -2.98
N HIS A 194 56.64 -42.95 -2.47
CA HIS A 194 55.25 -42.65 -2.15
C HIS A 194 55.11 -41.67 -0.98
N GLN A 195 55.92 -41.82 0.07
CA GLN A 195 56.02 -40.83 1.14
C GLN A 195 56.44 -39.47 0.57
N ALA A 196 57.47 -39.43 -0.29
CA ALA A 196 57.92 -38.21 -0.93
C ALA A 196 56.90 -37.60 -1.92
N THR A 197 55.97 -38.37 -2.51
CA THR A 197 54.82 -37.80 -3.23
C THR A 197 53.79 -37.20 -2.27
N LEU A 198 53.42 -37.93 -1.21
CA LEU A 198 52.42 -37.48 -0.24
C LEU A 198 52.87 -36.21 0.51
N GLU A 199 54.15 -36.09 0.86
CA GLU A 199 54.72 -34.89 1.48
C GLU A 199 54.67 -33.67 0.54
N ARG A 200 54.91 -33.86 -0.77
CA ARG A 200 54.77 -32.78 -1.78
C ARG A 200 53.32 -32.39 -2.03
N GLU A 201 52.42 -33.37 -2.10
CA GLU A 201 50.98 -33.12 -2.26
C GLU A 201 50.40 -32.42 -1.04
N ALA A 202 50.79 -32.82 0.17
CA ALA A 202 50.42 -32.15 1.41
C ALA A 202 50.98 -30.72 1.49
N ALA A 203 52.23 -30.49 1.06
CA ALA A 203 52.83 -29.16 0.98
C ALA A 203 52.06 -28.25 -0.01
N HIS A 204 51.74 -28.73 -1.22
CA HIS A 204 50.95 -27.97 -2.19
C HIS A 204 49.49 -27.77 -1.74
N ALA A 205 48.90 -28.71 -1.00
CA ALA A 205 47.58 -28.52 -0.40
C ALA A 205 47.61 -27.42 0.67
N ALA A 206 48.62 -27.43 1.55
CA ALA A 206 48.82 -26.38 2.55
C ALA A 206 49.10 -25.01 1.92
N GLU A 207 49.90 -24.96 0.85
CA GLU A 207 50.17 -23.76 0.05
C GLU A 207 48.90 -23.19 -0.58
N ARG A 208 48.08 -24.03 -1.22
CA ARG A 208 46.76 -23.62 -1.79
C ARG A 208 45.80 -23.13 -0.71
N VAL A 209 45.74 -23.80 0.44
CA VAL A 209 44.93 -23.34 1.60
C VAL A 209 45.46 -21.99 2.10
N HIS A 210 46.78 -21.80 2.16
CA HIS A 210 47.34 -20.51 2.57
C HIS A 210 47.01 -19.40 1.57
N GLN A 211 47.17 -19.63 0.26
CA GLN A 211 46.76 -18.70 -0.79
C GLN A 211 45.26 -18.36 -0.67
N ALA A 212 44.38 -19.37 -0.59
CA ALA A 212 42.94 -19.17 -0.47
C ALA A 212 42.56 -18.39 0.81
N THR A 213 43.28 -18.58 1.92
CA THR A 213 43.07 -17.77 3.13
C THR A 213 43.53 -16.33 2.96
N GLN A 214 44.68 -16.09 2.30
CA GLN A 214 45.12 -14.73 1.96
C GLN A 214 44.11 -14.01 1.06
N GLU A 215 43.68 -14.64 -0.04
CA GLU A 215 42.66 -14.13 -0.96
C GLU A 215 41.34 -13.85 -0.24
N ALA A 216 40.87 -14.77 0.60
CA ALA A 216 39.67 -14.56 1.42
C ALA A 216 39.82 -13.38 2.40
N THR A 217 41.02 -13.13 2.97
CA THR A 217 41.24 -11.92 3.77
C THR A 217 41.30 -10.65 2.91
N ALA A 218 41.91 -10.68 1.73
CA ALA A 218 41.94 -9.55 0.81
C ALA A 218 40.51 -9.13 0.42
N ILE A 219 39.69 -10.09 -0.05
CA ILE A 219 38.27 -9.89 -0.41
C ILE A 219 37.47 -9.34 0.77
N ARG A 220 37.66 -9.83 2.00
CA ARG A 220 37.01 -9.26 3.19
C ARG A 220 37.41 -7.80 3.42
N THR A 221 38.71 -7.47 3.40
CA THR A 221 39.12 -6.06 3.61
C THR A 221 38.67 -5.13 2.48
N GLU A 222 38.51 -5.63 1.25
CA GLU A 222 37.95 -4.86 0.14
C GLU A 222 36.44 -4.66 0.30
N ALA A 223 35.69 -5.71 0.63
CA ALA A 223 34.27 -5.62 0.95
C ALA A 223 33.98 -4.69 2.16
N GLU A 224 34.82 -4.73 3.19
CA GLU A 224 34.75 -3.83 4.34
C GLU A 224 35.01 -2.37 3.96
N LYS A 225 36.01 -2.10 3.10
CA LYS A 225 36.28 -0.76 2.54
C LYS A 225 35.12 -0.27 1.67
N GLY A 226 34.59 -1.13 0.80
CA GLY A 226 33.43 -0.83 -0.05
C GLY A 226 32.18 -0.51 0.79
N ALA A 227 31.88 -1.33 1.79
CA ALA A 227 30.78 -1.08 2.72
C ALA A 227 31.00 0.19 3.57
N ALA A 228 32.24 0.52 3.94
CA ALA A 228 32.56 1.78 4.62
C ALA A 228 32.38 2.99 3.69
N ALA A 229 32.78 2.89 2.42
CA ALA A 229 32.57 3.93 1.41
C ALA A 229 31.07 4.15 1.14
N LEU A 230 30.27 3.08 0.98
CA LEU A 230 28.82 3.16 0.83
C LEU A 230 28.14 3.78 2.06
N ARG A 231 28.53 3.40 3.28
CA ARG A 231 28.06 4.06 4.51
C ARG A 231 28.42 5.55 4.55
N SER A 232 29.62 5.93 4.12
CA SER A 232 30.04 7.33 4.04
C SER A 232 29.30 8.12 2.95
N LEU A 233 28.92 7.47 1.85
CA LEU A 233 28.14 8.05 0.76
C LEU A 233 26.70 8.30 1.22
N VAL A 234 26.03 7.28 1.77
CA VAL A 234 24.65 7.39 2.27
C VAL A 234 24.53 8.39 3.42
N THR A 235 25.51 8.46 4.33
CA THR A 235 25.52 9.50 5.39
C THR A 235 25.73 10.91 4.84
N ARG A 236 26.49 11.07 3.75
CA ARG A 236 26.63 12.36 3.05
C ARG A 236 25.35 12.75 2.30
N GLU A 237 24.71 11.81 1.60
CA GLU A 237 23.48 12.06 0.86
C GLU A 237 22.31 12.38 1.79
N THR A 238 22.13 11.60 2.87
CA THR A 238 21.08 11.88 3.88
C THR A 238 21.30 13.20 4.61
N THR A 239 22.55 13.59 4.90
CA THR A 239 22.83 14.92 5.48
C THR A 239 22.66 16.05 4.47
N GLN A 240 22.94 15.83 3.18
CA GLN A 240 22.67 16.79 2.12
C GLN A 240 21.16 17.00 1.92
N LEU A 241 20.39 15.92 1.74
CA LEU A 241 18.94 15.95 1.59
C LEU A 241 18.26 16.59 2.81
N ARG A 242 18.73 16.28 4.03
CA ARG A 242 18.25 16.95 5.24
C ARG A 242 18.54 18.46 5.21
N ALA A 243 19.76 18.87 4.87
CA ALA A 243 20.12 20.29 4.77
C ALA A 243 19.37 21.02 3.64
N GLU A 244 18.89 20.30 2.63
CA GLU A 244 18.07 20.79 1.53
C GLU A 244 16.60 20.96 1.94
N ALA A 245 15.98 19.94 2.54
CA ALA A 245 14.65 20.04 3.14
C ALA A 245 14.58 21.14 4.23
N GLU A 246 15.62 21.27 5.07
CA GLU A 246 15.71 22.35 6.05
C GLU A 246 15.85 23.74 5.40
N ARG A 247 16.37 23.87 4.16
CA ARG A 247 16.32 25.13 3.38
C ARG A 247 14.93 25.37 2.83
N GLU A 248 14.30 24.37 2.23
CA GLU A 248 12.96 24.47 1.65
C GLU A 248 11.92 24.87 2.70
N VAL A 249 11.94 24.26 3.89
CA VAL A 249 11.06 24.64 5.01
C VAL A 249 11.35 26.08 5.47
N ARG A 250 12.61 26.53 5.48
CA ARG A 250 12.95 27.93 5.81
C ARG A 250 12.46 28.92 4.74
N GLU A 251 12.50 28.55 3.47
CA GLU A 251 11.97 29.36 2.37
C GLU A 251 10.44 29.38 2.35
N MET A 252 9.79 28.24 2.59
CA MET A 252 8.33 28.16 2.76
C MET A 252 7.86 29.04 3.92
N ASN A 253 8.50 28.97 5.08
CA ASN A 253 8.16 29.80 6.24
C ASN A 253 8.39 31.30 5.95
N ALA A 254 9.40 31.67 5.17
CA ALA A 254 9.60 33.05 4.72
C ALA A 254 8.47 33.52 3.80
N ARG A 255 8.08 32.72 2.80
CA ARG A 255 6.94 33.01 1.92
C ARG A 255 5.62 33.12 2.71
N VAL A 256 5.40 32.28 3.72
CA VAL A 256 4.22 32.38 4.60
C VAL A 256 4.22 33.70 5.36
N LEU A 257 5.36 34.12 5.93
CA LEU A 257 5.48 35.42 6.60
C LEU A 257 5.25 36.60 5.63
N GLU A 258 5.76 36.52 4.40
CA GLU A 258 5.46 37.50 3.34
C GLU A 258 3.96 37.53 2.99
N PHE A 259 3.29 36.37 2.93
CA PHE A 259 1.84 36.32 2.73
C PHE A 259 1.07 36.90 3.92
N GLU A 260 1.46 36.62 5.16
CA GLU A 260 0.88 37.23 6.38
C GLU A 260 1.08 38.75 6.39
N GLU A 261 2.24 39.26 5.96
CA GLU A 261 2.53 40.70 5.82
C GLU A 261 1.66 41.35 4.73
N THR A 262 1.38 40.66 3.62
CA THR A 262 0.44 41.17 2.59
C THR A 262 -1.02 41.06 3.00
N LEU A 263 -1.39 40.04 3.80
CA LEU A 263 -2.74 39.85 4.33
C LEU A 263 -3.07 40.94 5.36
N THR A 264 -2.16 41.16 6.32
CA THR A 264 -2.31 42.21 7.35
C THR A 264 -2.37 43.60 6.73
N ARG A 265 -1.49 43.93 5.77
CA ARG A 265 -1.62 45.18 4.99
C ARG A 265 -2.99 45.32 4.34
N ARG A 266 -3.49 44.31 3.63
CA ARG A 266 -4.83 44.35 3.01
C ARG A 266 -5.96 44.47 4.03
N GLN A 267 -5.81 43.89 5.22
CA GLN A 267 -6.77 44.05 6.32
C GLN A 267 -6.73 45.47 6.91
N ASP A 268 -5.55 46.06 7.08
CA ASP A 268 -5.38 47.44 7.56
C ASP A 268 -5.87 48.46 6.52
N ASP A 269 -5.60 48.24 5.24
CA ASP A 269 -6.10 49.05 4.12
C ASP A 269 -7.64 48.98 4.05
N ALA A 270 -8.22 47.77 4.10
CA ALA A 270 -9.67 47.59 4.09
C ALA A 270 -10.36 48.15 5.35
N GLN A 271 -9.70 48.09 6.52
CA GLN A 271 -10.19 48.75 7.75
C GLN A 271 -10.14 50.27 7.62
N GLN A 272 -9.09 50.84 7.00
CA GLN A 272 -9.01 52.27 6.73
C GLN A 272 -10.09 52.72 5.73
N GLU A 273 -10.29 51.98 4.64
CA GLU A 273 -11.38 52.25 3.68
C GLU A 273 -12.75 52.15 4.34
N PHE A 274 -12.99 51.13 5.18
CA PHE A 274 -14.24 51.00 5.94
C PHE A 274 -14.44 52.16 6.93
N LEU A 275 -13.40 52.59 7.65
CA LEU A 275 -13.47 53.75 8.55
C LEU A 275 -13.71 55.06 7.78
N VAL A 276 -13.10 55.24 6.62
CA VAL A 276 -13.34 56.40 5.75
C VAL A 276 -14.79 56.40 5.24
N LEU A 277 -15.29 55.26 4.75
CA LEU A 277 -16.68 55.12 4.28
C LEU A 277 -17.68 55.29 5.42
N HIS A 278 -17.39 54.76 6.61
CA HIS A 278 -18.20 54.94 7.81
C HIS A 278 -18.25 56.42 8.22
N ASN A 279 -17.12 57.11 8.28
CA ASN A 279 -17.08 58.54 8.58
C ASN A 279 -17.80 59.38 7.52
N GLN A 280 -17.72 59.01 6.23
CA GLN A 280 -18.50 59.64 5.17
C GLN A 280 -20.01 59.41 5.32
N ALA A 281 -20.42 58.21 5.73
CA ALA A 281 -21.81 57.84 5.98
C ALA A 281 -22.37 58.53 7.24
N VAL A 282 -21.59 58.63 8.32
CA VAL A 282 -21.93 59.42 9.51
C VAL A 282 -22.06 60.89 9.14
N ALA A 283 -21.08 61.48 8.46
CA ALA A 283 -21.16 62.87 8.00
C ALA A 283 -22.30 63.10 6.97
N HIS A 284 -22.83 62.05 6.32
CA HIS A 284 -24.02 62.12 5.48
C HIS A 284 -25.31 62.08 6.30
N ALA A 285 -25.39 61.21 7.31
CA ALA A 285 -26.50 61.17 8.26
C ALA A 285 -26.58 62.45 9.12
N GLU A 286 -25.44 63.00 9.55
CA GLU A 286 -25.35 64.29 10.24
C GLU A 286 -25.84 65.45 9.35
N ARG A 287 -25.50 65.44 8.05
CA ARG A 287 -26.04 66.43 7.10
C ARG A 287 -27.55 66.29 6.90
N ILE A 288 -28.05 65.07 6.71
CA ILE A 288 -29.50 64.82 6.56
C ILE A 288 -30.27 65.21 7.83
N THR A 289 -29.74 64.89 9.01
CA THR A 289 -30.39 65.28 10.29
C THR A 289 -30.27 66.77 10.56
N THR A 290 -29.20 67.43 10.14
CA THR A 290 -29.06 68.90 10.23
C THR A 290 -30.04 69.61 9.29
N ASP A 291 -30.12 69.18 8.03
CA ASP A 291 -31.06 69.70 7.03
C ASP A 291 -32.52 69.46 7.46
N ALA A 292 -32.86 68.26 7.94
CA ALA A 292 -34.19 67.97 8.49
C ALA A 292 -34.51 68.84 9.72
N ASN A 293 -33.55 69.09 10.62
CA ASN A 293 -33.72 69.99 11.75
C ASN A 293 -33.86 71.46 11.32
N GLU A 294 -33.14 71.91 10.28
CA GLU A 294 -33.26 73.25 9.72
C GLU A 294 -34.61 73.43 9.01
N GLN A 295 -35.09 72.43 8.25
CA GLN A 295 -36.42 72.42 7.65
C GLN A 295 -37.52 72.45 8.71
N VAL A 296 -37.39 71.67 9.79
CA VAL A 296 -38.31 71.72 10.94
C VAL A 296 -38.28 73.11 11.59
N ALA A 297 -37.11 73.68 11.87
CA ALA A 297 -36.98 75.01 12.44
C ALA A 297 -37.58 76.11 11.53
N ALA A 298 -37.30 76.06 10.22
CA ALA A 298 -37.86 76.98 9.23
C ALA A 298 -39.40 76.83 9.11
N SER A 299 -39.93 75.62 9.27
CA SER A 299 -41.38 75.36 9.32
C SER A 299 -42.02 75.95 10.58
N LEU A 300 -41.34 75.85 11.73
CA LEU A 300 -41.78 76.45 12.99
C LEU A 300 -41.72 77.98 12.93
N ASP A 301 -40.67 78.56 12.37
CA ASP A 301 -40.56 80.01 12.12
C ASP A 301 -41.59 80.49 11.09
N HIS A 302 -41.97 79.66 10.11
CA HIS A 302 -43.05 79.97 9.18
C HIS A 302 -44.41 79.95 9.89
N ALA A 303 -44.68 78.92 10.70
CA ALA A 303 -45.89 78.83 11.52
C ALA A 303 -45.99 79.98 12.52
N GLN A 304 -44.90 80.35 13.20
CA GLN A 304 -44.83 81.52 14.10
C GLN A 304 -45.08 82.84 13.35
N ARG A 305 -44.52 83.02 12.15
CA ARG A 305 -44.80 84.22 11.32
C ARG A 305 -46.24 84.25 10.80
N ILE A 306 -46.89 83.10 10.61
CA ILE A 306 -48.31 83.03 10.29
C ILE A 306 -49.16 83.34 11.53
N SER A 307 -48.85 82.79 12.71
CA SER A 307 -49.59 83.06 13.94
C SER A 307 -49.46 84.52 14.38
N ALA A 308 -48.27 85.13 14.30
CA ALA A 308 -48.08 86.55 14.58
C ALA A 308 -48.89 87.45 13.62
N LYS A 309 -48.96 87.09 12.32
CA LYS A 309 -49.84 87.77 11.37
C LYS A 309 -51.31 87.57 11.68
N ALA A 310 -51.71 86.37 12.11
CA ALA A 310 -53.09 86.08 12.52
C ALA A 310 -53.48 86.89 13.77
N ASP A 311 -52.61 86.96 14.77
CA ASP A 311 -52.75 87.82 15.96
C ASP A 311 -52.89 89.30 15.57
N ASP A 312 -52.06 89.79 14.65
CA ASP A 312 -52.12 91.19 14.19
C ASP A 312 -53.37 91.48 13.35
N TYR A 313 -53.83 90.53 12.52
CA TYR A 313 -55.14 90.61 11.88
C TYR A 313 -56.27 90.58 12.92
N GLU A 314 -56.17 89.76 13.96
CA GLU A 314 -57.19 89.68 15.03
C GLU A 314 -57.23 90.97 15.87
N ARG A 315 -56.06 91.56 16.17
CA ARG A 315 -55.94 92.90 16.80
C ARG A 315 -56.52 93.98 15.90
N LEU A 316 -56.20 93.95 14.60
CA LEU A 316 -56.76 94.89 13.62
C LEU A 316 -58.29 94.77 13.56
N MET A 317 -58.83 93.56 13.42
CA MET A 317 -60.26 93.30 13.39
C MET A 317 -60.96 93.72 14.70
N ARG A 318 -60.38 93.45 15.88
CA ARG A 318 -60.89 93.97 17.16
C ARG A 318 -60.91 95.50 17.19
N SER A 319 -59.85 96.15 16.73
CA SER A 319 -59.78 97.62 16.68
C SER A 319 -60.79 98.22 15.70
N GLN A 320 -60.96 97.58 14.53
CA GLN A 320 -61.98 97.98 13.55
C GLN A 320 -63.38 97.80 14.12
N ALA A 321 -63.68 96.66 14.75
CA ALA A 321 -64.94 96.42 15.45
C ALA A 321 -65.21 97.48 16.52
N GLN A 322 -64.21 97.84 17.34
CA GLN A 322 -64.32 98.92 18.33
C GLN A 322 -64.56 100.29 17.69
N THR A 323 -63.94 100.61 16.54
CA THR A 323 -64.23 101.88 15.83
C THR A 323 -65.62 101.90 15.20
N ILE A 324 -66.10 100.76 14.66
CA ILE A 324 -67.45 100.61 14.12
C ILE A 324 -68.49 100.73 15.23
N GLU A 325 -68.24 100.12 16.40
CA GLU A 325 -69.09 100.26 17.58
C GLU A 325 -69.10 101.71 18.09
N ALA A 326 -67.94 102.36 18.20
CA ALA A 326 -67.85 103.75 18.65
C ALA A 326 -68.58 104.72 17.70
N ASP A 327 -68.43 104.56 16.38
CA ASP A 327 -69.17 105.35 15.39
C ASP A 327 -70.66 105.03 15.42
N ALA A 328 -71.07 103.76 15.58
CA ALA A 328 -72.47 103.40 15.80
C ALA A 328 -73.05 104.07 17.08
N GLN A 329 -72.29 104.13 18.18
CA GLN A 329 -72.67 104.85 19.39
C GLN A 329 -72.76 106.37 19.16
N VAL A 330 -71.85 106.97 18.37
CA VAL A 330 -71.90 108.41 18.02
C VAL A 330 -73.12 108.70 17.15
N ARG A 331 -73.35 107.91 16.09
CA ARG A 331 -74.55 108.01 15.23
C ARG A 331 -75.84 107.82 16.02
N ALA A 332 -75.88 106.91 16.99
CA ALA A 332 -77.02 106.71 17.87
C ALA A 332 -77.26 107.90 18.85
N ARG A 333 -76.19 108.54 19.34
CA ARG A 333 -76.31 109.76 20.16
C ARG A 333 -76.82 110.93 19.32
N ASP A 334 -76.28 111.13 18.13
CA ASP A 334 -76.69 112.21 17.23
C ASP A 334 -78.13 112.02 16.69
N THR A 335 -78.62 110.79 16.45
CA THR A 335 -80.04 110.58 16.15
C THR A 335 -80.94 110.85 17.36
N LEU A 336 -80.52 110.50 18.59
CA LEU A 336 -81.22 110.85 19.83
C LEU A 336 -81.25 112.36 20.08
N ASP A 337 -80.16 113.08 19.81
CA ASP A 337 -80.09 114.54 19.99
C ASP A 337 -80.85 115.28 18.89
N ARG A 338 -80.80 114.82 17.63
CA ARG A 338 -81.71 115.30 16.57
C ARG A 338 -83.18 115.03 16.90
N ALA A 339 -83.50 113.91 17.55
CA ALA A 339 -84.84 113.63 18.06
C ALA A 339 -85.23 114.56 19.22
N ARG A 340 -84.34 114.82 20.18
CA ARG A 340 -84.55 115.80 21.27
C ARG A 340 -84.81 117.21 20.74
N VAL A 341 -83.98 117.70 19.82
CA VAL A 341 -84.15 119.03 19.18
C VAL A 341 -85.46 119.10 18.40
N LYS A 342 -85.85 118.03 17.69
CA LYS A 342 -87.15 117.96 17.00
C LYS A 342 -88.32 118.00 18.00
N SER A 343 -88.25 117.24 19.10
CA SER A 343 -89.26 117.25 20.16
C SER A 343 -89.35 118.61 20.87
N GLN A 344 -88.22 119.24 21.19
CA GLN A 344 -88.20 120.58 21.78
C GLN A 344 -88.84 121.59 20.83
N LYS A 345 -88.49 121.57 19.53
CA LYS A 345 -89.13 122.44 18.52
C LYS A 345 -90.64 122.20 18.39
N ILE A 346 -91.12 120.98 18.60
CA ILE A 346 -92.56 120.67 18.66
C ILE A 346 -93.18 121.27 19.94
N VAL A 347 -92.55 121.11 21.11
CA VAL A 347 -92.99 121.72 22.38
C VAL A 347 -93.03 123.24 22.29
N ASP A 348 -91.99 123.87 21.74
CA ASP A 348 -91.90 125.32 21.55
C ASP A 348 -93.00 125.81 20.57
N SER A 349 -93.26 125.07 19.49
CA SER A 349 -94.33 125.37 18.53
C SER A 349 -95.73 125.25 19.16
N VAL A 350 -95.98 124.21 19.95
CA VAL A 350 -97.25 124.00 20.67
C VAL A 350 -97.45 125.05 21.77
N THR A 351 -96.39 125.41 22.50
CA THR A 351 -96.41 126.47 23.53
C THR A 351 -96.63 127.85 22.89
N GLY A 352 -95.96 128.11 21.76
CA GLY A 352 -96.17 129.31 20.95
C GLY A 352 -97.62 129.40 20.48
N HIS A 353 -98.15 128.35 19.84
CA HIS A 353 -99.52 128.31 19.33
C HIS A 353 -100.57 128.45 20.44
N THR A 354 -100.44 127.74 21.57
CA THR A 354 -101.36 127.91 22.71
C THR A 354 -101.28 129.30 23.33
N SER A 355 -100.10 129.92 23.42
CA SER A 355 -99.96 131.32 23.87
C SER A 355 -100.53 132.34 22.88
N ALA A 356 -100.55 132.02 21.58
CA ALA A 356 -101.15 132.84 20.55
C ALA A 356 -102.69 132.73 20.58
N VAL A 357 -103.24 131.52 20.71
CA VAL A 357 -104.68 131.27 20.89
C VAL A 357 -105.21 131.91 22.18
N LEU A 358 -104.43 131.90 23.27
CA LEU A 358 -104.77 132.61 24.50
C LEU A 358 -104.83 134.14 24.28
N ARG A 359 -103.84 134.73 23.59
CA ARG A 359 -103.86 136.16 23.26
C ARG A 359 -105.02 136.53 22.34
N ASP A 360 -105.26 135.74 21.30
CA ASP A 360 -106.37 135.94 20.35
C ASP A 360 -107.74 135.89 21.07
N ALA A 361 -107.91 134.96 22.03
CA ALA A 361 -109.09 134.93 22.90
C ALA A 361 -109.19 136.16 23.83
N GLU A 362 -108.08 136.66 24.38
CA GLU A 362 -108.05 137.90 25.17
C GLU A 362 -108.32 139.16 24.33
N ASP A 363 -107.84 139.20 23.08
CA ASP A 363 -108.09 140.26 22.11
C ASP A 363 -109.57 140.25 21.68
N HIS A 364 -110.14 139.09 21.35
CA HIS A 364 -111.58 138.94 21.11
C HIS A 364 -112.43 139.34 22.34
N ALA A 365 -112.00 139.01 23.56
CA ALA A 365 -112.67 139.44 24.78
C ALA A 365 -112.58 140.95 25.04
N ARG A 366 -111.53 141.62 24.55
CA ARG A 366 -111.42 143.09 24.54
C ARG A 366 -112.28 143.72 23.43
N GLN A 367 -112.30 143.13 22.24
CA GLN A 367 -113.12 143.52 21.09
C GLN A 367 -114.62 143.54 21.45
N LEU A 368 -115.11 142.49 22.10
CA LEU A 368 -116.52 142.38 22.53
C LEU A 368 -116.93 143.42 23.58
N ARG A 369 -116.04 143.76 24.53
CA ARG A 369 -116.31 144.85 25.50
C ARG A 369 -116.38 146.21 24.82
N TRP A 370 -115.51 146.47 23.86
CA TRP A 370 -115.49 147.72 23.09
C TRP A 370 -116.75 147.88 22.23
N GLN A 371 -117.20 146.81 21.57
CA GLN A 371 -118.46 146.79 20.81
C GLN A 371 -119.69 147.06 21.70
N GLN A 372 -119.73 146.52 22.92
CA GLN A 372 -120.79 146.83 23.89
C GLN A 372 -120.81 148.32 24.30
N GLN A 373 -119.63 148.95 24.44
CA GLN A 373 -119.54 150.39 24.70
C GLN A 373 -120.00 151.24 23.50
N GLN A 374 -119.67 150.84 22.27
CA GLN A 374 -120.15 151.54 21.07
C GLN A 374 -121.68 151.43 20.89
N LEU A 375 -122.27 150.27 21.17
CA LEU A 375 -123.72 150.09 21.15
C LEU A 375 -124.42 150.99 22.18
N ALA A 376 -123.82 151.21 23.35
CA ALA A 376 -124.36 152.11 24.36
C ALA A 376 -124.33 153.59 23.92
N SER A 377 -123.26 154.05 23.23
CA SER A 377 -123.22 155.42 22.68
C SER A 377 -124.16 155.60 21.48
N PHE A 378 -124.23 154.62 20.58
CA PHE A 378 -125.08 154.69 19.39
C PHE A 378 -126.58 154.73 19.74
N MET A 379 -126.99 154.01 20.78
CA MET A 379 -128.35 154.05 21.33
C MET A 379 -128.74 155.40 21.96
N ALA A 380 -127.79 156.29 22.24
CA ALA A 380 -128.07 157.66 22.65
C ALA A 380 -128.28 158.60 21.45
N GLU A 381 -127.39 158.52 20.46
CA GLU A 381 -127.41 159.38 19.26
C GLU A 381 -128.63 159.14 18.36
N VAL A 382 -129.05 157.87 18.22
CA VAL A 382 -130.21 157.46 17.41
C VAL A 382 -131.57 157.87 18.02
N ARG A 383 -131.61 158.46 19.23
CA ARG A 383 -132.87 158.86 19.89
C ARG A 383 -133.39 160.24 19.48
N GLU A 384 -132.55 161.15 19.01
CA GLU A 384 -132.95 162.56 18.84
C GLU A 384 -133.35 162.95 17.39
N LEU A 385 -132.89 162.24 16.35
CA LEU A 385 -133.20 162.60 14.96
C LEU A 385 -133.88 161.49 14.13
N ILE A 386 -135.18 161.31 14.39
CA ILE A 386 -136.23 161.02 13.40
C ILE A 386 -136.13 159.68 12.61
N ARG A 387 -136.96 158.72 13.06
CA ARG A 387 -137.72 157.67 12.33
C ARG A 387 -137.78 157.71 10.77
N PRO A 388 -138.06 156.59 10.06
CA PRO A 388 -138.18 155.16 10.48
C PRO A 388 -137.55 154.12 9.47
N GLU A 389 -137.94 152.83 9.60
CA GLU A 389 -137.87 151.70 8.62
C GLU A 389 -136.56 150.87 8.41
N GLY A 390 -136.48 149.71 9.10
CA GLY A 390 -136.02 148.37 8.63
C GLY A 390 -134.58 148.11 8.10
N ILE A 391 -134.15 146.88 7.73
CA ILE A 391 -134.48 145.47 8.12
C ILE A 391 -133.42 144.44 7.55
N PHE A 392 -132.94 143.44 8.35
CA PHE A 392 -132.23 142.16 8.00
C PHE A 392 -130.92 142.20 7.13
N SER A 393 -130.04 141.18 6.92
CA SER A 393 -129.86 139.72 7.27
C SER A 393 -128.32 139.36 7.34
N ASP A 394 -127.70 138.21 7.75
CA ASP A 394 -127.87 136.71 7.75
C ASP A 394 -127.27 135.98 6.48
N GLU A 395 -126.54 134.83 6.42
CA GLU A 395 -126.00 133.78 7.35
C GLU A 395 -124.92 132.82 6.66
N ALA A 396 -124.20 131.92 7.39
CA ALA A 396 -123.86 130.47 7.08
C ALA A 396 -122.43 129.89 6.69
N SER A 397 -122.03 128.78 7.39
CA SER A 397 -121.31 127.50 6.97
C SER A 397 -119.78 127.43 6.59
N SER A 398 -118.99 126.29 6.54
CA SER A 398 -119.19 124.78 6.48
C SER A 398 -118.03 123.86 7.10
N VAL A 399 -117.84 122.54 6.72
CA VAL A 399 -117.21 121.41 7.54
C VAL A 399 -116.47 120.21 6.79
N GLY A 400 -115.46 119.48 7.40
CA GLY A 400 -115.02 118.05 7.09
C GLY A 400 -113.48 117.67 7.19
N SER A 401 -112.90 116.42 7.13
CA SER A 401 -113.24 115.01 7.58
C SER A 401 -112.11 113.88 7.43
N ALA A 402 -111.98 112.92 8.39
CA ALA A 402 -111.57 111.43 8.45
C ALA A 402 -110.27 110.66 7.92
N ALA A 403 -109.57 109.92 8.85
CA ALA A 403 -109.07 108.48 9.00
C ALA A 403 -108.32 107.50 7.97
N ALA A 404 -107.37 106.63 8.45
CA ALA A 404 -107.28 105.11 8.33
C ALA A 404 -105.92 104.29 8.08
N ALA A 405 -105.72 103.18 8.85
CA ALA A 405 -105.03 101.84 8.86
C ALA A 405 -103.93 101.18 7.89
N SER A 406 -102.95 100.44 8.52
CA SER A 406 -102.41 99.01 8.38
C SER A 406 -101.76 98.27 7.14
N GLN A 407 -100.82 97.31 7.44
CA GLN A 407 -100.34 96.04 6.73
C GLN A 407 -99.34 96.04 5.51
N VAL A 408 -98.68 94.93 5.03
CA VAL A 408 -97.88 93.76 5.61
C VAL A 408 -97.14 92.90 4.49
N ASP A 409 -96.73 91.62 4.73
CA ASP A 409 -96.22 90.50 3.83
C ASP A 409 -94.72 90.42 3.33
N ASP A 410 -94.30 89.38 2.55
CA ASP A 410 -93.69 88.05 2.92
C ASP A 410 -92.96 87.34 1.70
N ASP A 411 -92.38 86.12 1.87
CA ASP A 411 -92.04 85.04 0.87
C ASP A 411 -90.98 85.27 -0.28
N THR A 412 -90.36 84.31 -1.02
CA THR A 412 -90.15 82.81 -1.07
C THR A 412 -88.62 82.47 -1.24
N ASP A 413 -87.97 81.40 -1.79
CA ASP A 413 -88.13 80.09 -2.53
C ASP A 413 -86.83 79.23 -2.27
N ALA A 414 -86.57 77.92 -2.52
CA ALA A 414 -86.91 76.82 -3.48
C ALA A 414 -85.90 76.65 -4.69
N GLU A 415 -85.48 75.47 -5.18
CA GLU A 415 -85.66 74.03 -4.80
C GLU A 415 -84.59 73.04 -5.43
N THR A 416 -84.34 71.86 -4.77
CA THR A 416 -83.79 70.52 -5.24
C THR A 416 -82.53 70.42 -6.19
N VAL A 417 -82.00 69.29 -6.75
CA VAL A 417 -82.37 67.83 -6.85
C VAL A 417 -81.18 66.83 -7.11
N GLU A 418 -81.32 65.56 -6.67
CA GLU A 418 -80.76 64.23 -7.12
C GLU A 418 -79.24 63.79 -7.17
N VAL A 419 -78.98 62.52 -7.59
CA VAL A 419 -77.96 61.56 -7.07
C VAL A 419 -77.33 60.62 -8.16
N GLU A 420 -76.24 59.90 -7.82
CA GLU A 420 -75.77 58.54 -8.27
C GLU A 420 -74.29 58.39 -8.73
N GLU A 421 -73.88 57.14 -9.02
CA GLU A 421 -72.54 56.55 -8.75
C GLU A 421 -71.52 56.56 -9.91
N ALA A 422 -70.26 56.20 -9.61
CA ALA A 422 -69.24 55.78 -10.60
C ALA A 422 -68.21 54.80 -10.00
N GLU A 423 -67.75 53.84 -10.82
CA GLU A 423 -66.83 52.75 -10.44
C GLU A 423 -65.34 53.14 -10.45
N LEU A 424 -64.46 52.24 -9.98
CA LEU A 424 -63.00 52.46 -9.89
C LEU A 424 -62.21 51.24 -10.41
N ILE A 425 -61.36 51.46 -11.43
CA ILE A 425 -60.49 50.45 -12.07
C ILE A 425 -59.14 51.09 -12.42
N VAL A 426 -58.02 50.52 -11.95
CA VAL A 426 -56.67 50.64 -12.53
C VAL A 426 -55.86 49.38 -12.18
N ASP A 427 -55.06 48.87 -13.13
CA ASP A 427 -54.16 47.72 -12.98
C ASP A 427 -52.87 48.02 -12.18
N SER A 428 -52.17 46.98 -11.72
CA SER A 428 -50.74 46.77 -12.04
C SER A 428 -50.23 45.40 -11.54
N ASP A 429 -49.20 44.88 -12.21
CA ASP A 429 -48.52 43.62 -11.90
C ASP A 429 -47.61 43.70 -10.67
N ASP A 430 -47.34 42.55 -10.05
CA ASP A 430 -45.95 42.05 -10.00
C ASP A 430 -45.93 40.51 -9.88
N ALA A 431 -44.82 39.88 -10.28
CA ALA A 431 -44.63 38.44 -10.26
C ALA A 431 -43.34 38.07 -9.51
N VAL A 432 -43.42 37.08 -8.63
CA VAL A 432 -42.28 36.61 -7.82
C VAL A 432 -42.03 35.14 -8.10
N ASP A 433 -40.83 34.82 -8.60
CA ASP A 433 -40.40 33.48 -9.00
C ASP A 433 -39.23 33.06 -8.09
N GLU A 434 -39.43 32.05 -7.23
CA GLU A 434 -38.43 31.63 -6.24
C GLU A 434 -37.40 30.65 -6.84
N VAL A 435 -36.24 31.19 -7.21
CA VAL A 435 -35.07 30.39 -7.58
C VAL A 435 -34.39 29.83 -6.32
N THR A 436 -34.56 28.54 -6.07
CA THR A 436 -33.70 27.77 -5.15
C THR A 436 -32.61 27.08 -5.96
N GLY A 437 -31.35 27.42 -5.69
CA GLY A 437 -30.17 26.91 -6.40
C GLY A 437 -29.59 25.62 -5.82
N ASP A 438 -28.70 24.98 -6.58
CA ASP A 438 -28.05 23.72 -6.22
C ASP A 438 -27.04 23.85 -5.05
N GLU A 439 -27.05 22.88 -4.13
CA GLU A 439 -25.93 22.61 -3.22
C GLU A 439 -25.28 21.26 -3.55
N GLU A 440 -24.13 21.28 -4.23
CA GLU A 440 -23.32 20.06 -4.48
C GLU A 440 -22.50 19.68 -3.22
N PHE A 441 -23.16 19.16 -2.19
CA PHE A 441 -22.49 18.65 -0.99
C PHE A 441 -21.80 17.30 -1.28
N ARG A 442 -20.47 17.26 -1.23
CA ARG A 442 -19.65 16.06 -1.45
C ARG A 442 -18.60 15.85 -0.36
N GLY A 443 -18.65 14.66 0.24
CA GLY A 443 -17.53 14.08 1.01
C GLY A 443 -17.59 14.38 2.51
N ASP A 444 -18.16 13.44 3.26
CA ASP A 444 -17.91 13.26 4.70
C ASP A 444 -17.57 11.79 4.96
N GLU A 445 -17.03 11.50 6.13
CA GLU A 445 -16.12 10.37 6.38
C GLU A 445 -16.77 8.97 6.51
N ALA A 446 -16.01 7.95 6.09
CA ALA A 446 -16.18 6.57 6.54
C ALA A 446 -14.80 5.91 6.69
N LEU A 447 -14.42 5.61 7.93
CA LEU A 447 -13.20 4.86 8.30
C LEU A 447 -13.51 3.36 8.32
N GLU A 448 -12.63 2.53 7.76
CA GLU A 448 -12.64 1.08 8.00
C GLU A 448 -11.20 0.54 7.99
N ASP A 449 -10.73 0.06 9.15
CA ASP A 449 -9.50 -0.73 9.32
C ASP A 449 -9.84 -2.22 9.10
N GLU A 450 -9.18 -2.94 8.18
CA GLU A 450 -8.98 -4.39 8.38
C GLU A 450 -7.73 -5.02 7.71
N LEU A 451 -6.79 -5.40 8.57
CA LEU A 451 -5.95 -6.61 8.62
C LEU A 451 -5.57 -7.43 7.35
N LEU A 452 -4.25 -7.47 7.13
CA LEU A 452 -3.38 -8.67 7.00
C LEU A 452 -3.41 -9.60 5.77
N ASP A 453 -2.22 -10.22 5.56
CA ASP A 453 -1.91 -11.26 4.58
C ASP A 453 -2.76 -12.53 4.71
N GLU A 454 -3.13 -13.12 3.57
CA GLU A 454 -2.68 -14.47 3.16
C GLU A 454 -3.16 -14.80 1.74
N ASN A 455 -2.25 -15.10 0.81
CA ASN A 455 -2.55 -15.91 -0.39
C ASN A 455 -1.25 -16.38 -1.08
N ALA A 456 -0.90 -17.66 -0.91
CA ALA A 456 0.16 -18.31 -1.64
C ALA A 456 -0.45 -19.11 -2.82
N GLU A 457 -0.19 -18.69 -4.06
CA GLU A 457 -0.69 -19.37 -5.27
C GLU A 457 0.03 -20.71 -5.53
N THR A 458 -0.39 -21.75 -4.81
CA THR A 458 -0.03 -23.15 -5.11
C THR A 458 -1.01 -23.71 -6.13
N ILE A 459 -0.68 -23.64 -7.42
CA ILE A 459 -1.53 -24.19 -8.49
C ILE A 459 -1.21 -25.68 -8.73
N ASP A 460 -2.21 -26.53 -8.48
CA ASP A 460 -2.16 -28.00 -8.55
C ASP A 460 -2.09 -28.54 -9.99
N GLY A 461 -0.88 -28.77 -10.48
CA GLY A 461 -0.60 -29.30 -11.82
C GLY A 461 -0.68 -30.83 -11.91
N LYS A 462 -1.89 -31.37 -12.10
CA LYS A 462 -2.13 -32.83 -12.22
C LYS A 462 -1.51 -33.45 -13.47
N ILE A 463 -0.32 -34.03 -13.34
CA ILE A 463 0.26 -34.93 -14.34
C ILE A 463 -0.26 -36.35 -14.11
N THR A 464 -1.19 -36.79 -14.97
CA THR A 464 -1.61 -38.19 -15.05
C THR A 464 -0.53 -39.01 -15.75
N ILE A 465 0.20 -39.83 -14.99
CA ILE A 465 1.11 -40.84 -15.55
C ILE A 465 0.29 -42.07 -15.94
N GLU A 466 0.20 -42.36 -17.24
CA GLU A 466 -0.36 -43.64 -17.71
C GLU A 466 0.61 -44.78 -17.37
N VAL A 467 0.18 -45.65 -16.45
CA VAL A 467 0.88 -46.91 -16.17
C VAL A 467 0.44 -47.94 -17.21
N VAL A 468 1.26 -48.16 -18.22
CA VAL A 468 1.15 -49.31 -19.12
C VAL A 468 2.21 -50.32 -18.69
N GLU A 469 1.79 -51.34 -17.94
CA GLU A 469 2.67 -52.45 -17.57
C GLU A 469 3.03 -53.31 -18.78
N SER A 470 4.21 -53.93 -18.72
CA SER A 470 4.73 -54.84 -19.74
C SER A 470 3.96 -56.16 -19.80
N ASP A 471 3.77 -56.72 -21.00
CA ASP A 471 3.61 -58.17 -21.17
C ASP A 471 4.65 -58.72 -22.16
N GLN A 472 5.01 -59.99 -21.97
CA GLN A 472 6.06 -60.69 -22.70
C GLN A 472 5.49 -61.40 -23.94
N LYS A 473 6.26 -61.42 -25.04
CA LYS A 473 6.68 -62.70 -25.69
C LYS A 473 7.55 -62.55 -26.95
N ALA A 474 8.53 -63.46 -27.00
CA ALA A 474 8.99 -64.25 -28.15
C ALA A 474 9.58 -63.58 -29.41
N SER A 475 10.69 -64.19 -29.85
CA SER A 475 11.15 -64.32 -31.25
C SER A 475 11.53 -63.01 -31.97
N ARG A 476 12.77 -62.84 -32.44
CA ARG A 476 13.64 -63.87 -33.03
C ARG A 476 15.11 -63.48 -33.02
#